data_AF-A0A838LBX2-F1
#
_entry.id   AF-A0A838LBX2-F1
#
_cell.length_a   1.000
_cell.length_b   1.000
_cell.length_c   1.000
_cell.angle_alpha   90.00
_cell.angle_beta   90.00
_cell.angle_gamma   90.00
#
_symmetry.space_group_name_H-M   'P 1'
#
loop_
_entity.id
_entity.type
_entity.pdbx_description
1 polymer ?
#
loop_
_entity_poly.entity_id
_entity_poly.type
_entity_poly.pdbx_seq_one_letter_code
_entity_poly.pdbx_strand_id
1 'polypeptide(L)'
;MPDPRDPRDERDDRDKTADELAWQAIVDNYGARAELDEPTLDEPTPDQPTADRPAQEPPAGPFGGRFPDASGFAASDRPEELGPDPIDDAVDDEVEGFTPPEPPPLPRLAPDRAIAWAGVFGSPLVLLLALLLSVSIPTWLGYLLVCGFVGGFVYLVVKMPREPRDPWDDGAQV
;
A
#
# COMPACT_ATOMS: atom_id res chain seq x y z
N MET A 1 -45.20 14.64 32.45
CA MET A 1 -44.98 13.18 32.43
C MET A 1 -43.72 12.97 31.61
N PRO A 2 -42.60 12.51 32.18
CA PRO A 2 -41.38 12.23 31.41
C PRO A 2 -41.66 11.08 30.43
N ASP A 3 -41.21 11.24 29.18
CA ASP A 3 -41.32 10.23 28.12
C ASP A 3 -40.51 8.97 28.50
N PRO A 4 -41.10 7.75 28.50
CA PRO A 4 -40.34 6.53 28.69
C PRO A 4 -39.40 6.34 27.49
N ARG A 5 -38.10 6.54 27.69
CA ARG A 5 -37.09 6.32 26.65
C ARG A 5 -37.14 4.85 26.19
N ASP A 6 -36.93 4.62 24.90
CA ASP A 6 -36.85 3.28 24.35
C ASP A 6 -35.66 2.54 25.00
N PRO A 7 -35.84 1.31 25.50
CA PRO A 7 -34.74 0.53 26.07
C PRO A 7 -33.59 0.25 25.08
N ARG A 8 -33.79 0.45 23.77
CA ARG A 8 -32.72 0.41 22.75
C ARG A 8 -31.81 1.64 22.83
N ASP A 9 -32.38 2.82 23.05
CA ASP A 9 -31.63 4.07 23.15
C ASP A 9 -30.74 4.04 24.40
N GLU A 10 -31.24 3.48 25.51
CA GLU A 10 -30.46 3.31 26.74
C GLU A 10 -29.27 2.34 26.59
N ARG A 11 -29.34 1.37 25.66
CA ARG A 11 -28.22 0.48 25.37
C ARG A 11 -27.16 1.18 24.55
N ASP A 12 -27.58 1.85 23.48
CA ASP A 12 -26.69 2.61 22.60
C ASP A 12 -25.94 3.72 23.37
N ASP A 13 -26.61 4.40 24.30
CA ASP A 13 -25.97 5.39 25.18
C ASP A 13 -24.91 4.76 26.09
N ARG A 14 -25.19 3.57 26.66
CA ARG A 14 -24.21 2.86 27.51
C ARG A 14 -23.00 2.40 26.71
N ASP A 15 -23.21 1.88 25.51
CA ASP A 15 -22.15 1.39 24.64
C ASP A 15 -21.25 2.56 24.20
N LYS A 16 -21.85 3.69 23.82
CA LYS A 16 -21.12 4.95 23.55
C LYS A 16 -20.30 5.43 24.74
N THR A 17 -20.85 5.36 25.96
CA THR A 17 -20.10 5.75 27.16
C THR A 17 -18.96 4.79 27.49
N ALA A 18 -19.14 3.49 27.24
CA ALA A 18 -18.10 2.48 27.44
C ALA A 18 -16.97 2.66 26.42
N ASP A 19 -17.30 2.94 25.15
CA ASP A 19 -16.36 3.21 24.08
C ASP A 19 -15.56 4.49 24.35
N GLU A 20 -16.21 5.56 24.83
CA GLU A 20 -15.56 6.82 25.20
C GLU A 20 -14.57 6.62 26.37
N LEU A 21 -14.96 5.83 27.39
CA LEU A 21 -14.08 5.49 28.51
C LEU A 21 -12.89 4.62 28.06
N ALA A 22 -13.10 3.69 27.14
CA ALA A 22 -12.04 2.87 26.56
C ALA A 22 -11.07 3.72 25.73
N TRP A 23 -11.58 4.63 24.91
CA TRP A 23 -10.76 5.59 24.17
C TRP A 23 -9.97 6.51 25.08
N GLN A 24 -10.61 7.03 26.13
CA GLN A 24 -9.95 7.88 27.13
C GLN A 24 -8.82 7.13 27.83
N ALA A 25 -9.02 5.86 28.22
CA ALA A 25 -7.97 5.04 28.81
C ALA A 25 -6.77 4.81 27.87
N ILE A 26 -7.01 4.69 26.55
CA ILE A 26 -5.94 4.57 25.55
C ILE A 26 -5.15 5.87 25.45
N VAL A 27 -5.83 7.02 25.42
CA VAL A 27 -5.21 8.35 25.32
C VAL A 27 -4.42 8.68 26.60
N ASP A 28 -5.00 8.42 27.77
CA ASP A 28 -4.37 8.69 29.06
C ASP A 28 -3.10 7.86 29.25
N ASN A 29 -3.07 6.64 28.70
CA ASN A 29 -1.88 5.77 28.70
C ASN A 29 -1.04 5.86 27.42
N TYR A 30 -1.36 6.77 26.49
CA TYR A 30 -0.66 6.90 25.22
C TYR A 30 0.75 7.46 25.44
N GLY A 31 1.74 6.57 25.44
CA GLY A 31 3.15 6.88 25.67
C GLY A 31 3.71 6.34 26.99
N ALA A 32 2.87 5.82 27.89
CA ALA A 32 3.33 4.93 28.94
C ALA A 32 3.65 3.56 28.31
N ARG A 33 4.87 3.04 28.52
CA ARG A 33 5.10 1.62 28.22
C ARG A 33 4.24 0.82 29.18
N ALA A 34 3.47 -0.13 28.66
CA ALA A 34 2.77 -1.10 29.50
C ALA A 34 3.83 -1.92 30.26
N GLU A 35 4.09 -1.55 31.50
CA GLU A 35 4.85 -2.37 32.43
C GLU A 35 3.97 -3.54 32.81
N LEU A 36 4.21 -4.69 32.18
CA LEU A 36 3.71 -5.97 32.65
C LEU A 36 4.54 -6.30 33.89
N ASP A 37 3.92 -6.43 35.07
CA ASP A 37 4.58 -6.96 36.27
C ASP A 37 5.03 -8.41 35.99
N GLU A 38 6.24 -8.57 35.45
CA GLU A 38 6.92 -9.87 35.43
C GLU A 38 7.28 -10.23 36.87
N PRO A 39 6.84 -11.39 37.41
CA PRO A 39 7.15 -11.76 38.78
C PRO A 39 8.67 -11.92 38.92
N THR A 40 9.28 -11.01 39.66
CA THR A 40 10.69 -11.02 40.04
C THR A 40 10.99 -12.27 40.85
N LEU A 41 11.82 -13.16 40.29
CA LEU A 41 12.53 -14.19 41.06
C LEU A 41 13.99 -13.73 41.19
N ASP A 42 14.38 -13.43 42.42
CA ASP A 42 15.69 -12.95 42.82
C ASP A 42 16.84 -13.96 42.55
N GLU A 43 17.89 -13.46 41.87
CA GLU A 43 19.34 -13.80 41.91
C GLU A 43 19.86 -15.25 41.67
N PRO A 44 21.17 -15.52 41.36
CA PRO A 44 22.31 -14.65 41.02
C PRO A 44 23.09 -15.04 39.72
N THR A 45 23.92 -14.12 39.20
CA THR A 45 25.00 -14.35 38.21
C THR A 45 26.17 -15.13 38.87
N PRO A 46 26.77 -16.19 38.26
CA PRO A 46 27.97 -16.01 37.41
C PRO A 46 28.26 -17.05 36.30
N ASP A 47 28.94 -16.53 35.27
CA ASP A 47 29.94 -17.13 34.36
C ASP A 47 29.61 -18.31 33.42
N GLN A 48 29.75 -18.03 32.12
CA GLN A 48 29.78 -18.96 30.98
C GLN A 48 31.02 -19.89 31.03
N PRO A 49 30.99 -21.15 30.53
CA PRO A 49 31.11 -21.38 29.08
C PRO A 49 30.47 -22.67 28.48
N THR A 50 30.01 -22.53 27.23
CA THR A 50 29.86 -23.52 26.14
C THR A 50 28.93 -24.74 26.26
N ALA A 51 28.05 -24.80 25.26
CA ALA A 51 27.57 -25.98 24.52
C ALA A 51 26.70 -27.01 25.26
N ASP A 52 25.38 -26.90 25.09
CA ASP A 52 24.65 -27.85 24.26
C ASP A 52 23.23 -27.34 23.86
N ARG A 53 22.85 -27.68 22.63
CA ARG A 53 21.68 -27.32 21.79
C ARG A 53 20.31 -27.49 22.50
N PRO A 54 19.18 -26.78 22.17
CA PRO A 54 18.73 -26.33 20.83
C PRO A 54 18.22 -24.87 20.73
N ALA A 55 18.43 -24.26 19.56
CA ALA A 55 17.92 -22.94 19.22
C ALA A 55 16.39 -22.99 18.99
N GLN A 56 15.64 -22.33 19.88
CA GLN A 56 14.28 -21.87 19.61
C GLN A 56 14.29 -20.35 19.77
N GLU A 57 14.46 -19.65 18.65
CA GLU A 57 14.40 -18.20 18.57
C GLU A 57 12.97 -17.77 18.15
N PRO A 58 12.29 -16.90 18.92
CA PRO A 58 10.95 -16.37 18.65
C PRO A 58 10.90 -15.38 17.46
N PRO A 59 9.71 -15.10 16.89
CA PRO A 59 9.54 -14.71 15.50
C PRO A 59 10.01 -13.29 15.16
N ALA A 60 10.87 -13.20 14.15
CA ALA A 60 11.25 -11.94 13.51
C ALA A 60 10.10 -11.44 12.61
N GLY A 61 9.50 -10.31 13.00
CA GLY A 61 8.58 -9.52 12.18
C GLY A 61 9.27 -8.80 11.02
N PRO A 62 8.51 -8.24 10.07
CA PRO A 62 8.94 -8.14 8.66
C PRO A 62 9.87 -6.96 8.29
N PHE A 63 10.38 -6.16 9.23
CA PHE A 63 11.01 -4.87 8.90
C PHE A 63 12.39 -4.61 9.54
N GLY A 64 13.22 -5.65 9.71
CA GLY A 64 14.57 -5.53 10.28
C GLY A 64 15.70 -5.77 9.28
N GLY A 65 15.82 -4.97 8.21
CA GLY A 65 16.86 -5.10 7.18
C GLY A 65 17.86 -3.95 7.18
N ARG A 66 19.13 -4.27 7.44
CA ARG A 66 20.31 -3.41 7.57
C ARG A 66 20.85 -2.95 6.20
N PHE A 67 21.13 -1.65 6.03
CA PHE A 67 21.74 -1.08 4.81
C PHE A 67 23.21 -1.52 4.65
N PRO A 68 23.66 -2.02 3.47
CA PRO A 68 25.07 -2.26 3.20
C PRO A 68 25.82 -0.99 2.77
N ASP A 69 27.07 -0.93 3.22
CA ASP A 69 28.05 0.14 3.10
C ASP A 69 28.48 0.44 1.64
N ALA A 70 28.66 1.72 1.31
CA ALA A 70 28.86 2.22 -0.05
C ALA A 70 30.35 2.36 -0.44
N SER A 71 31.14 1.29 -0.28
CA SER A 71 32.60 1.34 -0.45
C SER A 71 33.17 0.25 -1.36
N GLY A 72 32.52 -0.01 -2.50
CA GLY A 72 32.95 -1.05 -3.46
C GLY A 72 33.30 -0.60 -4.89
N PHE A 73 33.17 0.69 -5.23
CA PHE A 73 33.45 1.17 -6.59
C PHE A 73 34.79 1.92 -6.67
N ALA A 74 35.89 1.19 -6.70
CA ALA A 74 37.17 1.73 -7.15
C ALA A 74 37.92 0.70 -8.00
N ALA A 75 38.19 1.09 -9.25
CA ALA A 75 38.84 0.33 -10.29
C ALA A 75 40.23 -0.19 -9.89
N SER A 76 40.65 -1.33 -10.42
CA SER A 76 42.07 -1.69 -10.55
C SER A 76 42.31 -2.63 -11.74
N ASP A 77 43.34 -2.27 -12.50
CA ASP A 77 43.86 -2.81 -13.76
C ASP A 77 44.53 -4.21 -13.65
N ARG A 78 44.19 -5.11 -14.59
CA ARG A 78 45.07 -6.05 -15.35
C ARG A 78 45.76 -7.27 -14.63
N PRO A 79 46.40 -8.24 -15.35
CA PRO A 79 45.84 -9.47 -15.94
C PRO A 79 46.53 -10.81 -15.53
N GLU A 80 45.93 -11.94 -15.95
CA GLU A 80 46.44 -13.35 -16.03
C GLU A 80 46.78 -14.03 -14.68
N GLU A 81 46.63 -15.33 -14.41
CA GLU A 81 46.61 -16.55 -15.23
C GLU A 81 46.11 -17.68 -14.30
N LEU A 82 45.12 -18.51 -14.69
CA LEU A 82 44.96 -19.86 -14.14
C LEU A 82 44.18 -20.72 -15.14
N GLY A 83 44.80 -21.79 -15.61
CA GLY A 83 44.25 -22.73 -16.58
C GLY A 83 43.01 -23.49 -16.11
N PRO A 84 42.31 -24.16 -17.02
CA PRO A 84 41.02 -24.78 -16.76
C PRO A 84 41.15 -26.01 -15.88
N ASP A 85 40.51 -25.99 -14.71
CA ASP A 85 40.17 -27.22 -13.98
C ASP A 85 38.94 -27.84 -14.65
N PRO A 86 38.95 -29.13 -15.03
CA PRO A 86 37.87 -29.75 -15.77
C PRO A 86 36.76 -30.11 -14.79
N ILE A 87 35.86 -29.16 -14.51
CA ILE A 87 34.51 -29.53 -14.13
C ILE A 87 33.78 -29.88 -15.42
N ASP A 88 33.96 -31.14 -15.80
CA ASP A 88 33.21 -31.87 -16.81
C ASP A 88 31.71 -31.79 -16.48
N ASP A 89 31.02 -30.91 -17.20
CA ASP A 89 29.82 -31.23 -17.98
C ASP A 89 28.69 -31.98 -17.25
N ALA A 90 28.06 -31.36 -16.25
CA ALA A 90 26.76 -31.84 -15.74
C ALA A 90 25.77 -30.79 -15.21
N VAL A 91 25.97 -29.50 -15.48
CA VAL A 91 24.94 -28.46 -15.32
C VAL A 91 25.07 -27.42 -16.44
N ASP A 92 25.09 -27.89 -17.69
CA ASP A 92 25.05 -27.04 -18.87
C ASP A 92 23.60 -26.61 -19.14
N ASP A 93 23.27 -25.37 -18.75
CA ASP A 93 22.46 -24.40 -19.48
C ASP A 93 21.16 -24.85 -20.20
N GLU A 94 20.24 -25.54 -19.52
CA GLU A 94 18.85 -25.68 -20.02
C GLU A 94 17.77 -25.23 -19.01
N VAL A 95 18.08 -24.31 -18.09
CA VAL A 95 17.02 -23.48 -17.50
C VAL A 95 16.61 -22.42 -18.53
N GLU A 96 15.82 -22.81 -19.52
CA GLU A 96 15.15 -21.89 -20.44
C GLU A 96 14.32 -20.91 -19.60
N GLY A 97 14.91 -19.75 -19.31
CA GLY A 97 14.26 -18.70 -18.53
C GLY A 97 13.00 -18.25 -19.26
N PHE A 98 11.84 -18.37 -18.61
CA PHE A 98 10.58 -17.89 -19.16
C PHE A 98 10.71 -16.41 -19.54
N THR A 99 10.68 -16.14 -20.84
CA THR A 99 10.59 -14.78 -21.37
C THR A 99 9.12 -14.51 -21.68
N PRO A 100 8.44 -13.63 -20.93
CA PRO A 100 7.05 -13.33 -21.21
C PRO A 100 6.89 -12.87 -22.66
N PRO A 101 5.85 -13.32 -23.38
CA PRO A 101 5.57 -12.78 -24.70
C PRO A 101 5.36 -11.26 -24.59
N GLU A 102 5.70 -10.54 -25.66
CA GLU A 102 5.46 -9.09 -25.69
C GLU A 102 3.97 -8.84 -25.43
N PRO A 103 3.63 -7.94 -24.47
CA PRO A 103 2.25 -7.74 -24.09
C PRO A 103 1.42 -7.26 -25.29
N PRO A 104 0.14 -7.69 -25.39
CA PRO A 104 -0.73 -7.23 -26.45
C PRO A 104 -0.85 -5.70 -26.42
N PRO A 105 -1.02 -5.05 -27.58
CA PRO A 105 -1.12 -3.59 -27.65
C PRO A 105 -2.29 -3.10 -26.80
N LEU A 106 -2.04 -2.02 -26.03
CA LEU A 106 -3.03 -1.50 -25.10
C LEU A 106 -4.35 -1.14 -25.83
N PRO A 107 -5.50 -1.45 -25.21
CA PRO A 107 -6.79 -1.02 -25.73
C PRO A 107 -6.78 0.50 -25.93
N ARG A 108 -7.11 0.94 -27.15
CA ARG A 108 -7.25 2.37 -27.44
C ARG A 108 -8.37 2.96 -26.61
N LEU A 109 -8.15 4.15 -26.06
CA LEU A 109 -9.17 4.85 -25.30
C LEU A 109 -10.36 5.16 -26.23
N ALA A 110 -11.53 4.59 -25.92
CA ALA A 110 -12.75 4.89 -26.66
C ALA A 110 -13.05 6.40 -26.61
N PRO A 111 -13.50 7.02 -27.72
CA PRO A 111 -13.70 8.47 -27.80
C PRO A 111 -14.66 8.99 -26.73
N ASP A 112 -15.71 8.23 -26.43
CA ASP A 112 -16.67 8.56 -25.36
C ASP A 112 -16.00 8.70 -23.99
N ARG A 113 -15.03 7.83 -23.70
CA ARG A 113 -14.29 7.84 -22.44
C ARG A 113 -13.29 8.99 -22.39
N ALA A 114 -12.73 9.38 -23.54
CA ALA A 114 -11.88 10.56 -23.65
C ALA A 114 -12.66 11.85 -23.36
N ILE A 115 -13.87 11.99 -23.90
CA ILE A 115 -14.75 13.14 -23.64
C ILE A 115 -15.12 13.21 -22.15
N ALA A 116 -15.42 12.07 -21.52
CA ALA A 116 -15.73 12.03 -20.10
C ALA A 116 -14.56 12.50 -19.23
N TRP A 117 -13.34 12.03 -19.51
CA TRP A 117 -12.13 12.52 -18.84
C TRP A 117 -11.86 14.00 -19.11
N ALA A 118 -12.10 14.46 -20.35
CA ALA A 118 -11.99 15.87 -20.69
C ALA A 118 -13.02 16.73 -19.93
N GLY A 119 -14.23 16.24 -19.67
CA GLY A 119 -15.20 16.93 -18.81
C GLY A 119 -14.75 17.01 -17.36
N VAL A 120 -14.29 15.88 -16.81
CA VAL A 120 -13.87 15.76 -15.40
C VAL A 120 -12.65 16.61 -15.07
N PHE A 121 -11.62 16.60 -15.93
CA PHE A 121 -10.41 17.42 -15.71
C PHE A 121 -10.47 18.77 -16.39
N GLY A 122 -11.04 18.84 -17.58
CA GLY A 122 -11.10 20.08 -18.35
C GLY A 122 -11.99 21.13 -17.70
N SER A 123 -13.08 20.75 -17.03
CA SER A 123 -13.94 21.73 -16.35
C SER A 123 -13.23 22.46 -15.20
N PRO A 124 -12.65 21.75 -14.20
CA PRO A 124 -11.83 22.39 -13.17
C PRO A 124 -10.64 23.16 -13.74
N LEU A 125 -9.96 22.62 -14.77
CA LEU A 125 -8.82 23.26 -15.40
C LEU A 125 -9.22 24.58 -16.06
N VAL A 126 -10.29 24.59 -16.85
CA VAL A 126 -10.79 25.81 -17.51
C VAL A 126 -11.23 26.85 -16.47
N LEU A 127 -11.90 26.44 -15.39
CA LEU A 127 -12.27 27.33 -14.29
C LEU A 127 -11.03 27.93 -13.60
N LEU A 128 -10.01 27.10 -13.36
CA LEU A 128 -8.75 27.55 -12.77
C LEU A 128 -8.03 28.55 -13.69
N LEU A 129 -7.95 28.27 -14.99
CA LEU A 129 -7.36 29.18 -15.97
C LEU A 129 -8.14 30.50 -16.05
N ALA A 130 -9.48 30.43 -16.06
CA ALA A 130 -10.31 31.63 -16.05
C ALA A 130 -10.05 32.49 -14.82
N LEU A 131 -9.89 31.87 -13.64
CA LEU A 131 -9.56 32.56 -12.41
C LEU A 131 -8.16 33.18 -12.44
N LEU A 132 -7.14 32.44 -12.90
CA LEU A 132 -5.75 32.93 -13.01
C LEU A 132 -5.64 34.10 -14.00
N LEU A 133 -6.34 34.02 -15.12
CA LEU A 133 -6.35 35.05 -16.15
C LEU A 133 -7.34 36.19 -15.85
N SER A 134 -8.10 36.11 -14.75
CA SER A 134 -9.17 37.05 -14.39
C SER A 134 -10.19 37.25 -15.52
N VAL A 135 -10.49 36.17 -16.26
CA VAL A 135 -11.43 36.18 -17.38
C VAL A 135 -12.84 35.96 -16.84
N SER A 136 -13.75 36.88 -17.17
CA SER A 136 -15.17 36.72 -16.88
C SER A 136 -15.78 35.66 -17.79
N ILE A 137 -16.27 34.57 -17.20
CA ILE A 137 -16.93 33.48 -17.91
C ILE A 137 -18.43 33.78 -17.97
N PRO A 138 -19.07 33.73 -19.16
CA PRO A 138 -20.52 33.91 -19.24
C PRO A 138 -21.26 32.77 -18.51
N THR A 139 -22.40 33.08 -17.91
CA THR A 139 -23.14 32.15 -17.04
C THR A 139 -23.49 30.82 -17.71
N TRP A 140 -23.85 30.83 -19.00
CA TRP A 140 -24.16 29.62 -19.76
C TRP A 140 -22.96 28.68 -19.89
N LEU A 141 -21.74 29.24 -20.01
CA LEU A 141 -20.52 28.45 -20.06
C LEU A 141 -20.20 27.85 -18.69
N GLY A 142 -20.50 28.58 -17.61
CA GLY A 142 -20.48 28.03 -16.24
C GLY A 142 -21.37 26.79 -16.10
N TYR A 143 -22.62 26.85 -16.60
CA TYR A 143 -23.50 25.69 -16.61
C TYR A 143 -22.94 24.54 -17.46
N LEU A 144 -22.37 24.82 -18.64
CA LEU A 144 -21.72 23.78 -19.46
C LEU A 144 -20.54 23.11 -18.76
N LEU A 145 -19.71 23.88 -18.04
CA LEU A 145 -18.59 23.36 -17.27
C LEU A 145 -19.07 22.42 -16.15
N VAL A 146 -20.13 22.81 -15.44
CA VAL A 146 -20.73 21.96 -14.39
C VAL A 146 -21.37 20.72 -14.98
N CYS A 147 -22.18 20.85 -16.03
CA CYS A 147 -22.81 19.72 -16.71
C CYS A 147 -21.78 18.78 -17.33
N GLY A 148 -20.69 19.30 -17.90
CA GLY A 148 -19.59 18.52 -18.46
C GLY A 148 -18.83 17.74 -17.38
N PHE A 149 -18.58 18.35 -16.22
CA PHE A 149 -17.96 17.69 -15.08
C PHE A 149 -18.85 16.56 -14.53
N VAL A 150 -20.11 16.88 -14.20
CA VAL A 150 -21.07 15.91 -13.63
C VAL A 150 -21.38 14.80 -14.63
N GLY A 151 -21.64 15.14 -15.89
CA GLY A 151 -21.92 14.18 -16.95
C GLY A 151 -20.73 13.26 -17.23
N GLY A 152 -19.51 13.80 -17.29
CA GLY A 152 -18.29 13.02 -17.45
C GLY A 152 -18.05 12.07 -16.28
N PHE A 153 -18.22 12.55 -15.05
CA PHE A 153 -18.07 11.73 -13.85
C PHE A 153 -19.08 10.59 -13.80
N VAL A 154 -20.37 10.89 -14.01
CA VAL A 154 -21.44 9.88 -14.03
C VAL A 154 -21.18 8.85 -15.14
N TYR A 155 -20.77 9.27 -16.34
CA TYR A 155 -20.43 8.36 -17.42
C TYR A 155 -19.32 7.38 -17.03
N LEU A 156 -18.23 7.86 -16.42
CA LEU A 156 -17.12 7.00 -15.98
C LEU A 156 -17.56 5.98 -14.94
N VAL A 157 -18.35 6.40 -13.94
CA VAL A 157 -18.88 5.51 -12.89
C VAL A 157 -19.82 4.45 -13.47
N VAL A 158 -20.70 4.83 -14.40
CA VAL A 158 -21.59 3.86 -15.06
C VAL A 158 -20.78 2.85 -15.88
N LYS A 159 -19.73 3.30 -16.57
CA LYS A 159 -18.84 2.46 -17.39
C LYS A 159 -17.77 1.69 -16.62
N MET A 160 -17.63 1.87 -15.30
CA MET A 160 -16.73 1.04 -14.53
C MET A 160 -17.21 -0.43 -14.57
N PRO A 161 -16.34 -1.39 -14.95
CA PRO A 161 -16.65 -2.80 -14.85
C PRO A 161 -17.01 -3.13 -13.41
N ARG A 162 -18.18 -3.74 -13.21
CA ARG A 162 -18.66 -4.17 -11.88
C ARG A 162 -18.34 -5.62 -11.58
N GLU A 163 -17.78 -6.33 -12.55
CA GLU A 163 -17.39 -7.72 -12.40
C GLU A 163 -16.11 -7.78 -11.55
N PRO A 164 -16.13 -8.57 -10.45
CA PRO A 164 -14.91 -8.91 -9.74
C PRO A 164 -13.94 -9.57 -10.72
N ARG A 165 -12.68 -9.13 -10.71
CA ARG A 165 -11.61 -9.89 -11.36
C ARG A 165 -11.57 -11.28 -10.71
N ASP A 166 -11.38 -12.31 -11.53
CA ASP A 166 -11.32 -13.68 -11.02
C ASP A 166 -10.20 -13.77 -9.96
N PRO A 167 -10.46 -14.28 -8.73
CA PRO A 167 -9.45 -14.38 -7.68
C PRO A 167 -8.17 -15.11 -8.08
N TRP A 168 -8.22 -15.93 -9.13
CA TRP A 168 -7.11 -16.75 -9.61
C TRP A 168 -6.50 -16.24 -10.93
N ASP A 169 -7.00 -15.13 -11.48
CA ASP A 169 -6.46 -14.48 -12.68
C ASP A 169 -5.52 -13.32 -12.27
N ASP A 170 -4.30 -13.68 -11.86
CA ASP A 170 -3.21 -12.74 -11.56
C ASP A 170 -2.50 -12.23 -12.84
N GLY A 171 -3.06 -12.51 -14.02
CA GLY A 171 -2.40 -12.17 -15.30
C GLY A 171 -1.09 -12.93 -15.56
N ALA A 172 -0.68 -13.83 -14.67
CA ALA A 172 0.45 -14.74 -14.87
C ALA A 172 -0.02 -15.95 -15.68
N GLN A 173 0.38 -16.01 -16.95
CA GLN A 173 0.31 -17.22 -17.77
C GLN A 173 1.67 -17.92 -17.65
N VAL A 174 1.67 -19.20 -17.27
CA VAL A 174 2.87 -20.07 -17.24
C VAL A 174 3.17 -20.67 -18.61
#